data_AF-A0A1I3W3Q8-F1
#
_entry.id   AF-A0A1I3W3Q8-F1
#
_cell.length_a   1.000
_cell.length_b   1.000
_cell.length_c   1.000
_cell.angle_alpha   90.00
_cell.angle_beta   90.00
_cell.angle_gamma   90.00
#
_symmetry.space_group_name_H-M   'P 1'
#
loop_
_entity.id
_entity.type
_entity.pdbx_description
1 polymer ?
#
loop_
_entity_poly.entity_id
_entity_poly.type
_entity_poly.pdbx_seq_one_letter_code
_entity_poly.pdbx_strand_id
1 'polypeptide(L)'
;MTSYSRLNEEERKYVLMNPVRSFVIKECQDDAERETERRFGYNGHNDETDAFRHCMWSGLISKRISHSEAIKFTTMHEMQDGNDFAEKSMDLHNNKIGAEIGQNVGSERSIADECYKALQQGKLKFY
;
A
#
# COMPACT_ATOMS: atom_id res chain seq x y z
N MET A 1 5.59 9.38 14.75
CA MET A 1 6.92 8.76 14.94
C MET A 1 7.43 8.37 13.56
N THR A 2 8.58 8.90 13.15
CA THR A 2 9.14 8.73 11.81
C THR A 2 9.53 7.27 11.55
N SER A 3 8.88 6.66 10.56
CA SER A 3 8.98 5.25 10.15
C SER A 3 10.31 4.87 9.48
N TYR A 4 11.44 5.25 10.07
CA TYR A 4 12.78 4.81 9.61
C TYR A 4 13.32 3.62 10.41
N SER A 5 12.78 3.33 11.60
CA SER A 5 13.27 2.27 12.49
C SER A 5 12.75 0.87 12.18
N ARG A 6 11.90 0.69 11.17
CA ARG A 6 11.29 -0.61 10.80
C ARG A 6 11.58 -1.07 9.36
N LEU A 7 12.53 -0.45 8.68
CA LEU A 7 12.93 -0.89 7.35
C LEU A 7 13.77 -2.17 7.43
N ASN A 8 13.37 -3.21 6.70
CA ASN A 8 14.17 -4.43 6.54
C ASN A 8 15.44 -4.16 5.73
N GLU A 9 16.34 -5.14 5.64
CA GLU A 9 17.63 -4.97 4.96
C GLU A 9 17.46 -4.57 3.47
N GLU A 10 16.51 -5.20 2.78
CA GLU A 10 16.22 -4.94 1.37
C GLU A 10 15.58 -3.56 1.14
N GLU A 11 14.65 -3.14 2.00
CA GLU A 11 14.09 -1.79 1.98
C GLU A 11 15.16 -0.74 2.24
N ARG A 12 16.07 -0.99 3.18
CA ARG A 12 17.17 -0.08 3.50
C ARG A 12 18.08 0.10 2.28
N LYS A 13 18.41 -1.01 1.60
CA LYS A 13 19.18 -1.00 0.36
C LYS A 13 18.44 -0.29 -0.76
N TYR A 14 17.14 -0.53 -0.93
CA TYR A 14 16.31 0.16 -1.92
C TYR A 14 16.31 1.68 -1.66
N VAL A 15 16.14 2.11 -0.41
CA VAL A 15 16.11 3.52 -0.01
C VAL A 15 17.41 4.23 -0.31
N LEU A 16 18.55 3.60 -0.01
CA LEU A 16 19.87 4.14 -0.34
C LEU A 16 20.09 4.30 -1.84
N MET A 17 19.60 3.35 -2.64
CA MET A 17 19.76 3.37 -4.10
C MET A 17 18.73 4.27 -4.81
N ASN A 18 17.57 4.52 -4.20
CA ASN A 18 16.44 5.21 -4.83
C ASN A 18 15.84 6.29 -3.91
N PRO A 19 16.61 7.29 -3.46
CA PRO A 19 16.17 8.23 -2.41
C PRO A 19 14.95 9.06 -2.83
N VAL A 20 14.91 9.56 -4.07
CA VAL A 20 13.76 10.32 -4.59
C VAL A 20 12.48 9.46 -4.64
N ARG A 21 12.58 8.22 -5.15
CA ARG A 21 11.43 7.31 -5.18
C ARG A 21 10.96 6.94 -3.79
N SER A 22 11.90 6.73 -2.88
CA SER A 22 11.61 6.37 -1.49
C SER A 22 10.89 7.48 -0.75
N PHE A 23 11.25 8.73 -1.02
CA PHE A 23 10.51 9.88 -0.54
C PHE A 23 9.06 9.86 -1.05
N VAL A 24 8.85 9.68 -2.36
CA VAL A 24 7.50 9.59 -2.96
C VAL A 24 6.70 8.41 -2.39
N ILE A 25 7.32 7.25 -2.20
CA ILE A 25 6.68 6.06 -1.62
C ILE A 25 6.24 6.33 -0.17
N LYS A 26 7.04 7.08 0.60
CA LYS A 26 6.68 7.47 1.95
C LYS A 26 5.52 8.46 1.96
N GLU A 27 5.51 9.44 1.05
CA GLU A 27 4.35 10.32 0.88
C GLU A 27 3.09 9.53 0.52
N CYS A 28 3.18 8.55 -0.38
CA CYS A 28 2.06 7.66 -0.70
C CYS A 28 1.54 6.90 0.53
N GLN A 29 2.44 6.45 1.42
CA GLN A 29 2.05 5.76 2.66
C GLN A 29 1.27 6.71 3.57
N ASP A 30 1.82 7.90 3.82
CA ASP A 30 1.19 8.90 4.68
C ASP A 30 -0.17 9.35 4.12
N ASP A 31 -0.30 9.42 2.80
CA ASP A 31 -1.56 9.74 2.12
C ASP A 31 -2.59 8.62 2.28
N ALA A 32 -2.17 7.35 2.16
CA ALA A 32 -3.04 6.20 2.37
C ALA A 32 -3.52 6.10 3.83
N GLU A 33 -2.65 6.32 4.81
CA GLU A 33 -3.00 6.36 6.24
C GLU A 33 -4.02 7.47 6.53
N ARG A 34 -3.81 8.68 6.00
CA ARG A 34 -4.74 9.81 6.17
C ARG A 34 -6.08 9.56 5.50
N GLU A 35 -6.10 9.00 4.29
CA GLU A 35 -7.35 8.70 3.59
C GLU A 35 -8.13 7.57 4.28
N THR A 36 -7.42 6.58 4.84
CA THR A 36 -8.01 5.52 5.65
C THR A 36 -8.68 6.10 6.89
N GLU A 37 -7.95 6.92 7.66
CA GLU A 37 -8.49 7.61 8.83
C GLU A 37 -9.71 8.47 8.47
N ARG A 38 -9.65 9.19 7.34
CA ARG A 38 -10.75 10.04 6.87
C ARG A 38 -12.02 9.26 6.54
N ARG A 39 -11.90 8.03 6.02
CA ARG A 39 -13.06 7.21 5.61
C ARG A 39 -13.62 6.36 6.74
N PHE A 40 -12.75 5.78 7.55
CA PHE A 40 -13.12 4.78 8.55
C PHE A 40 -13.07 5.33 9.99
N GLY A 41 -12.35 6.42 10.21
CA GLY A 41 -12.15 7.02 11.54
C GLY A 41 -11.11 6.31 12.41
N TYR A 42 -10.36 5.36 11.84
CA TYR A 42 -9.23 4.68 12.48
C TYR A 42 -8.36 3.96 11.42
N ASN A 43 -7.18 3.49 11.86
CA ASN A 43 -6.27 2.62 11.11
C ASN A 43 -6.02 1.34 11.91
N GLY A 44 -6.72 0.26 11.55
CA GLY A 44 -6.56 -1.06 12.14
C GLY A 44 -5.52 -1.92 11.44
N HIS A 45 -5.32 -3.11 12.02
CA HIS A 45 -4.37 -4.15 11.58
C HIS A 45 -5.16 -5.40 11.22
N ASN A 46 -4.89 -5.96 10.05
CA ASN A 46 -5.59 -7.12 9.46
C ASN A 46 -7.09 -6.95 9.17
N ASP A 47 -7.68 -5.78 9.43
CA ASP A 47 -9.11 -5.53 9.18
C ASP A 47 -9.38 -4.85 7.82
N GLU A 48 -10.64 -4.50 7.59
CA GLU A 48 -11.10 -3.82 6.38
C GLU A 48 -10.41 -2.48 6.10
N THR A 49 -9.95 -1.77 7.13
CA THR A 49 -9.23 -0.50 7.00
C THR A 49 -7.79 -0.74 6.55
N ASP A 50 -7.17 -1.83 7.02
CA ASP A 50 -5.85 -2.27 6.59
C ASP A 50 -5.86 -2.70 5.12
N ALA A 51 -6.85 -3.50 4.75
CA ALA A 51 -7.06 -3.92 3.37
C ALA A 51 -7.22 -2.73 2.41
N PHE A 52 -8.02 -1.73 2.81
CA PHE A 52 -8.16 -0.49 2.07
C PHE A 52 -6.83 0.28 1.99
N ARG A 53 -6.09 0.40 3.10
CA ARG A 53 -4.82 1.11 3.19
C ARG A 53 -3.76 0.50 2.26
N HIS A 54 -3.61 -0.82 2.22
CA HIS A 54 -2.71 -1.52 1.29
C HIS A 54 -3.09 -1.29 -0.17
N CYS A 55 -4.38 -1.42 -0.50
CA CYS A 55 -4.88 -1.10 -1.84
C CYS A 55 -4.53 0.35 -2.24
N MET A 56 -4.80 1.31 -1.34
CA MET A 56 -4.58 2.72 -1.61
C MET A 56 -3.09 3.05 -1.75
N TRP A 57 -2.26 2.55 -0.85
CA TRP A 57 -0.81 2.81 -0.86
C TRP A 57 -0.17 2.31 -2.16
N SER A 58 -0.43 1.06 -2.54
CA SER A 58 0.07 0.48 -3.78
C SER A 58 -0.47 1.22 -5.02
N GLY A 59 -1.75 1.62 -5.01
CA GLY A 59 -2.33 2.42 -6.09
C GLY A 59 -1.67 3.78 -6.26
N LEU A 60 -1.39 4.48 -5.16
CA LEU A 60 -0.67 5.77 -5.20
C LEU A 60 0.75 5.60 -5.74
N ILE A 61 1.50 4.57 -5.32
CA ILE A 61 2.83 4.28 -5.88
C ILE A 61 2.73 4.01 -7.39
N SER A 62 1.73 3.23 -7.81
CA SER A 62 1.50 2.89 -9.22
C SER A 62 1.25 4.13 -10.06
N LYS A 63 0.47 5.08 -9.52
CA LYS A 63 0.14 6.35 -10.16
C LYS A 63 1.30 7.34 -10.21
N ARG A 64 2.04 7.50 -9.10
CA ARG A 64 3.11 8.51 -8.97
C ARG A 64 4.45 8.06 -9.54
N ILE A 65 4.71 6.75 -9.56
CA ILE A 65 5.97 6.18 -10.02
C ILE A 65 5.74 5.26 -11.21
N SER A 66 5.18 4.07 -10.98
CA SER A 66 4.78 3.12 -12.02
C SER A 66 4.15 1.87 -11.39
N HIS A 67 3.31 1.18 -12.15
CA HIS A 67 2.77 -0.13 -11.76
C HIS A 67 3.85 -1.13 -11.34
N SER A 68 4.96 -1.22 -12.09
CA SER A 68 6.03 -2.18 -11.78
C SER A 68 6.77 -1.84 -10.48
N GLU A 69 6.97 -0.55 -10.18
CA GLU A 69 7.59 -0.14 -8.92
C GLU A 69 6.65 -0.36 -7.73
N ALA A 70 5.34 -0.16 -7.90
CA ALA A 70 4.36 -0.49 -6.86
C ALA A 70 4.44 -1.96 -6.47
N ILE A 71 4.28 -2.87 -7.44
CA ILE A 71 4.37 -4.32 -7.20
C ILE A 71 5.71 -4.70 -6.57
N LYS A 72 6.83 -4.17 -7.09
CA LYS A 72 8.16 -4.49 -6.59
C LYS A 72 8.35 -4.05 -5.14
N PHE A 73 8.04 -2.80 -4.83
CA PHE A 73 8.30 -2.23 -3.51
C PHE A 73 7.38 -2.85 -2.46
N THR A 74 6.07 -2.93 -2.72
CA THR A 74 5.15 -3.49 -1.74
C THR A 74 5.37 -4.99 -1.55
N THR A 75 5.74 -5.75 -2.59
CA THR A 75 6.15 -7.15 -2.41
C THR A 75 7.37 -7.26 -1.50
N MET A 76 8.38 -6.41 -1.69
CA MET A 76 9.56 -6.38 -0.81
C MET A 76 9.19 -5.98 0.63
N HIS A 77 8.21 -5.07 0.81
CA HIS A 77 7.66 -4.69 2.11
C HIS A 77 7.03 -5.89 2.84
N GLU A 78 6.18 -6.67 2.16
CA GLU A 78 5.53 -7.85 2.79
C GLU A 78 6.48 -9.05 3.00
N MET A 79 7.72 -8.98 2.50
CA MET A 79 8.72 -10.03 2.67
C MET A 79 9.51 -9.93 3.98
N GLN A 80 9.12 -9.02 4.88
CA GLN A 80 9.67 -8.93 6.23
C GLN A 80 9.51 -10.24 7.01
N ASP A 81 10.58 -10.66 7.68
CA ASP A 81 10.60 -11.86 8.51
C ASP A 81 9.67 -11.68 9.73
N GLY A 82 8.82 -12.67 9.99
CA GLY A 82 7.97 -12.73 11.19
C GLY A 82 6.46 -12.55 10.98
N ASN A 83 6.02 -12.15 9.78
CA ASN A 83 4.58 -12.06 9.47
C ASN A 83 3.97 -13.46 9.24
N ASP A 84 2.72 -13.63 9.70
CA ASP A 84 1.92 -14.81 9.39
C ASP A 84 1.73 -14.92 7.86
N PHE A 85 1.76 -16.15 7.34
CA PHE A 85 1.49 -16.44 5.94
C PHE A 85 0.14 -15.87 5.48
N ALA A 86 -0.87 -15.89 6.35
CA ALA A 86 -2.20 -15.36 6.05
C ALA A 86 -2.18 -13.84 5.82
N GLU A 87 -1.60 -13.09 6.76
CA GLU A 87 -1.41 -11.63 6.68
C GLU A 87 -0.67 -11.24 5.40
N LYS A 88 0.49 -11.87 5.16
CA LYS A 88 1.27 -11.64 3.94
C LYS A 88 0.50 -11.93 2.66
N SER A 89 -0.31 -12.98 2.63
CA SER A 89 -1.14 -13.29 1.46
C SER A 89 -2.26 -12.27 1.24
N MET A 90 -2.78 -11.67 2.31
CA MET A 90 -3.79 -10.62 2.28
C MET A 90 -3.19 -9.32 1.74
N ASP A 91 -2.05 -8.90 2.28
CA ASP A 91 -1.35 -7.67 1.89
C ASP A 91 -0.89 -7.73 0.44
N LEU A 92 -0.23 -8.83 0.02
CA LEU A 92 0.19 -9.03 -1.37
C LEU A 92 -0.98 -8.99 -2.35
N HIS A 93 -2.14 -9.54 -1.96
CA HIS A 93 -3.35 -9.54 -2.79
C HIS A 93 -3.93 -8.12 -2.91
N ASN A 94 -4.07 -7.41 -1.80
CA ASN A 94 -4.62 -6.05 -1.76
C ASN A 94 -3.69 -5.05 -2.48
N ASN A 95 -2.38 -5.17 -2.28
CA ASN A 95 -1.36 -4.40 -2.98
C ASN A 95 -1.45 -4.60 -4.50
N LYS A 96 -1.65 -5.84 -4.97
CA LYS A 96 -1.79 -6.12 -6.40
C LYS A 96 -3.01 -5.41 -6.99
N ILE A 97 -4.17 -5.51 -6.34
CA ILE A 97 -5.39 -4.82 -6.78
C ILE A 97 -5.18 -3.31 -6.80
N GLY A 98 -4.53 -2.77 -5.75
CA GLY A 98 -4.17 -1.36 -5.67
C GLY A 98 -3.33 -0.89 -6.85
N ALA A 99 -2.25 -1.61 -7.16
CA ALA A 99 -1.36 -1.29 -8.28
C ALA A 99 -2.11 -1.26 -9.63
N GLU A 100 -2.96 -2.26 -9.87
CA GLU A 100 -3.81 -2.35 -11.07
C GLU A 100 -4.79 -1.17 -11.16
N ILE A 101 -5.43 -0.78 -10.05
CA ILE A 101 -6.31 0.40 -10.01
C ILE A 101 -5.52 1.66 -10.35
N GLY A 102 -4.38 1.88 -9.68
CA GLY A 102 -3.54 3.08 -9.85
C GLY A 102 -3.02 3.28 -11.27
N GLN A 103 -2.80 2.19 -12.00
CA GLN A 103 -2.40 2.22 -13.40
C GLN A 103 -3.52 2.71 -14.33
N ASN A 104 -4.77 2.38 -14.02
CA ASN A 104 -5.91 2.54 -14.92
C ASN A 104 -6.73 3.82 -14.67
N VAL A 105 -6.63 4.42 -13.49
CA VAL A 105 -7.45 5.59 -13.13
C VAL A 105 -6.75 6.95 -13.33
N GLY A 106 -7.56 7.97 -13.59
CA GLY A 106 -7.08 9.32 -13.93
C GLY A 106 -6.53 10.12 -12.75
N SER A 107 -6.99 9.89 -11.52
CA SER A 107 -6.65 10.72 -10.35
C SER A 107 -6.52 9.91 -9.07
N GLU A 108 -5.84 10.45 -8.06
CA GLU A 108 -5.68 9.83 -6.74
C GLU A 108 -7.01 9.68 -5.99
N ARG A 109 -7.93 10.64 -6.15
CA ARG A 109 -9.29 10.52 -5.62
C ARG A 109 -10.00 9.30 -6.21
N SER A 110 -9.84 9.06 -7.51
CA SER A 110 -10.40 7.87 -8.17
C SER A 110 -9.77 6.56 -7.65
N ILE A 111 -8.50 6.58 -7.23
CA ILE A 111 -7.85 5.41 -6.59
C ILE A 111 -8.55 5.10 -5.27
N ALA A 112 -8.75 6.12 -4.42
CA ALA A 112 -9.44 5.94 -3.14
C ALA A 112 -10.87 5.42 -3.33
N ASP A 113 -11.61 5.96 -4.30
CA ASP A 113 -12.98 5.54 -4.58
C ASP A 113 -13.05 4.10 -5.13
N GLU A 114 -12.15 3.72 -6.04
CA GLU A 114 -12.12 2.35 -6.59
C GLU A 114 -11.57 1.33 -5.59
N CYS A 115 -10.60 1.68 -4.74
CA CYS A 115 -10.16 0.80 -3.64
C CYS A 115 -11.29 0.58 -2.62
N TYR A 116 -12.03 1.64 -2.27
CA TYR A 116 -13.18 1.50 -1.37
C TYR A 116 -14.28 0.63 -2.01
N LYS A 117 -14.56 0.81 -3.29
CA LYS A 117 -15.49 -0.03 -4.05
C LYS A 117 -15.02 -1.48 -4.14
N ALA A 118 -13.71 -1.73 -4.31
CA ALA A 118 -13.14 -3.07 -4.30
C ALA A 118 -13.34 -3.75 -2.93
N LEU A 119 -13.17 -3.01 -1.84
CA LEU A 119 -13.49 -3.48 -0.48
C LEU A 119 -14.97 -3.87 -0.37
N GLN A 120 -15.88 -2.98 -0.75
CA GLN A 120 -17.34 -3.21 -0.68
C GLN A 120 -17.81 -4.39 -1.55
N GLN A 121 -17.07 -4.70 -2.62
CA GLN A 121 -17.35 -5.84 -3.50
C GLN A 121 -16.71 -7.16 -3.01
N GLY A 122 -16.04 -7.16 -1.86
CA GLY A 122 -15.34 -8.33 -1.33
C GLY A 122 -14.13 -8.75 -2.17
N LYS A 123 -13.57 -7.83 -2.97
CA LYS A 123 -12.37 -8.10 -3.77
C LYS A 123 -11.11 -7.97 -2.95
N LEU A 124 -11.11 -7.14 -1.91
CA LEU A 124 -10.01 -7.05 -0.95
C LEU A 124 -10.18 -8.12 0.13
N LYS A 125 -9.06 -8.59 0.68
CA LYS A 125 -9.01 -9.58 1.76
C LYS A 125 -8.71 -8.89 3.08
N PHE A 126 -9.24 -9.41 4.17
CA PHE A 126 -8.96 -9.04 5.57
C PHE A 126 -9.45 -10.17 6.48
N TYR A 127 -9.12 -10.11 7.78
CA TYR A 127 -9.39 -11.16 8.78
C TYR A 127 -10.06 -10.61 10.04
#